data_AF-A0A440NQZ1-F1
#
_entry.id   AF-A0A440NQZ1-F1
#
_cell.length_a   1.000
_cell.length_b   1.000
_cell.length_c   1.000
_cell.angle_alpha   90.00
_cell.angle_beta   90.00
_cell.angle_gamma   90.00
#
_symmetry.space_group_name_H-M   'P 1'
#
loop_
_entity.id
_entity.type
_entity.pdbx_description
1 polymer ?
#
loop_
_entity_poly.entity_id
_entity_poly.type
_entity_poly.pdbx_seq_one_letter_code
_entity_poly.pdbx_strand_id
1 'polypeptide(L)' 'MQAFLATHVLPFRACYACYNVSDAALDKAMAAAGGWAPLDPRLLWPYSSVPDEEAAMLAEAARMAFPEWW' A
#
# COMPACT_ATOMS: atom_id res chain seq x y z
N MET A 1 -9.89 0.28 10.81
CA MET A 1 -8.58 -0.39 10.65
C MET A 1 -8.70 -1.77 9.99
N GLN A 2 -9.19 -2.83 10.66
CA GLN A 2 -9.19 -4.20 10.09
C GLN A 2 -9.95 -4.34 8.76
N ALA A 3 -11.13 -3.74 8.63
CA ALA A 3 -11.91 -3.76 7.39
C ALA A 3 -11.15 -3.09 6.22
N PHE A 4 -10.51 -1.95 6.48
CA PHE A 4 -9.69 -1.25 5.49
C PHE A 4 -8.53 -2.12 4.99
N LEU A 5 -7.79 -2.76 5.91
CA LEU A 5 -6.69 -3.65 5.54
C LEU A 5 -7.18 -4.82 4.69
N ALA A 6 -8.30 -5.45 5.06
CA ALA A 6 -8.86 -6.57 4.32
C ALA A 6 -9.32 -6.18 2.91
N THR A 7 -9.91 -5.00 2.75
CA THR A 7 -10.46 -4.53 1.47
C THR A 7 -9.39 -3.95 0.55
N HIS A 8 -8.42 -3.20 1.09
CA HIS A 8 -7.51 -2.40 0.27
C HIS A 8 -6.05 -2.85 0.32
N VAL A 9 -5.60 -3.56 1.36
CA VAL A 9 -4.17 -3.90 1.53
C VAL A 9 -3.89 -5.38 1.28
N LEU A 10 -4.70 -6.28 1.84
CA LEU A 10 -4.52 -7.73 1.68
C LEU A 10 -4.71 -8.27 0.26
N PRO A 11 -5.49 -7.65 -0.66
CA PRO A 11 -5.57 -8.12 -2.05
C PRO A 11 -4.22 -8.15 -2.77
N PHE A 12 -3.30 -7.25 -2.41
CA PHE A 12 -1.92 -7.24 -2.93
C PHE A 12 -1.06 -8.42 -2.45
N ARG A 13 -1.53 -9.23 -1.49
CA ARG A 13 -0.88 -10.51 -1.11
C ARG A 13 -1.52 -11.71 -1.80
N ALA A 14 -2.82 -11.64 -2.01
CA ALA A 14 -3.63 -12.80 -2.35
C ALA A 14 -3.56 -13.18 -3.83
N CYS A 15 -3.26 -12.21 -4.71
CA CYS A 15 -3.22 -12.46 -6.14
C CYS A 15 -1.80 -12.77 -6.63
N TYR A 16 -1.39 -14.04 -6.51
CA TYR A 16 -0.10 -14.54 -7.02
C TYR A 16 0.15 -14.20 -8.51
N ALA A 17 -0.91 -13.97 -9.29
CA ALA A 17 -0.83 -13.64 -10.71
C ALA A 17 -0.63 -12.15 -11.02
N CYS A 18 -0.99 -11.24 -10.12
CA CYS A 18 -0.92 -9.79 -10.37
C CYS A 18 0.19 -9.12 -9.56
N TYR A 19 0.16 -9.30 -8.24
CA TYR A 19 1.05 -8.61 -7.30
C TYR A 19 1.35 -9.61 -6.20
N ASN A 20 2.44 -10.37 -6.32
CA ASN A 20 2.90 -11.25 -5.24
C ASN A 20 3.91 -10.46 -4.38
N VAL A 21 3.44 -9.42 -3.70
CA VAL A 21 4.33 -8.50 -2.97
C VAL A 21 4.47 -8.91 -1.50
N SER A 22 5.65 -8.67 -0.93
CA SER A 22 5.96 -9.04 0.45
C SER A 22 5.28 -8.11 1.45
N ASP A 23 5.20 -8.53 2.71
CA ASP A 23 4.66 -7.68 3.79
C ASP A 23 5.43 -6.35 3.91
N ALA A 24 6.76 -6.37 3.66
CA ALA A 24 7.57 -5.16 3.62
C ALA A 24 7.18 -4.20 2.48
N ALA A 25 6.72 -4.71 1.34
CA ALA A 25 6.24 -3.89 0.24
C ALA A 25 4.92 -3.21 0.59
N LEU A 26 4.04 -3.91 1.32
CA LEU A 26 2.77 -3.36 1.80
C LEU A 26 3.01 -2.27 2.83
N ASP A 27 3.88 -2.52 3.81
CA ASP A 27 4.22 -1.53 4.83
C ASP A 27 4.79 -0.27 4.19
N LYS A 28 5.67 -0.43 3.19
CA LYS A 28 6.24 0.70 2.46
C LYS A 28 5.18 1.45 1.65
N ALA A 29 4.27 0.73 0.98
CA ALA A 29 3.17 1.33 0.24
C ALA A 29 2.20 2.08 1.16
N MET A 30 1.89 1.53 2.35
CA MET A 30 1.06 2.21 3.35
C MET A 30 1.74 3.45 3.92
N ALA A 31 3.05 3.40 4.18
CA ALA A 31 3.82 4.56 4.64
C ALA A 31 3.87 5.68 3.58
N ALA A 32 4.02 5.30 2.30
CA ALA A 32 3.96 6.23 1.17
C ALA A 32 2.55 6.83 1.03
N ALA A 33 1.50 5.99 1.08
CA ALA A 33 0.11 6.39 0.96
C ALA A 33 -0.35 7.32 2.09
N GLY A 34 0.09 7.04 3.33
CA GLY A 34 -0.18 7.88 4.49
C GLY A 34 0.64 9.18 4.53
N GLY A 35 1.64 9.33 3.65
CA GLY A 35 2.53 10.49 3.66
C GLY A 35 3.39 10.60 4.92
N TRP A 36 3.64 9.49 5.62
CA TRP A 36 4.35 9.49 6.91
C TRP A 36 5.85 9.80 6.76
N ALA A 37 6.40 9.64 5.56
CA ALA A 37 7.76 10.00 5.20
C ALA A 37 7.87 10.31 3.70
N PRO A 38 8.84 11.13 3.26
CA PRO A 38 9.06 11.44 1.84
C PRO A 38 9.79 10.27 1.15
N LEU A 39 9.10 9.13 1.04
CA LEU A 39 9.64 7.90 0.47
C LEU A 39 8.87 7.46 -0.76
N ASP A 40 9.60 6.83 -1.68
CA ASP A 40 9.04 6.14 -2.84
C ASP A 40 8.59 4.71 -2.42
N PRO A 41 7.43 4.22 -2.88
CA PRO A 41 6.93 2.88 -2.56
C PRO A 41 7.82 1.73 -3.08
N ARG A 42 8.83 2.02 -3.93
CA ARG A 42 9.74 1.04 -4.51
C ARG A 42 10.71 0.45 -3.50
N LEU A 43 10.78 -0.87 -3.46
CA LEU A 43 11.81 -1.64 -2.79
C LEU A 43 13.02 -1.87 -3.69
N LEU A 44 14.15 -2.19 -3.06
CA LEU A 44 15.35 -2.63 -3.77
C LEU A 44 15.17 -4.06 -4.29
N TRP A 45 15.83 -4.37 -5.40
CA TRP A 45 15.95 -5.74 -5.91
C TRP A 45 16.50 -6.66 -4.79
N PRO A 46 15.99 -7.90 -4.62
CA PRO A 46 15.11 -8.67 -5.51
C PRO A 46 13.61 -8.56 -5.21
N TYR A 47 13.18 -7.59 -4.39
CA TYR A 47 11.78 -7.51 -3.96
C TYR A 47 10.90 -6.80 -5.00
N SER A 48 9.69 -7.33 -5.20
CA SER A 48 8.64 -6.66 -5.94
C SER A 48 8.03 -5.53 -5.10
N SER A 49 7.75 -4.41 -5.75
CA SER A 49 7.12 -3.24 -5.14
C SER A 49 5.64 -3.17 -5.51
N VAL A 50 4.85 -2.48 -4.69
CA VAL A 50 3.51 -2.05 -5.11
C VAL A 50 3.67 -0.97 -6.19
N PRO A 51 2.95 -1.05 -7.33
CA PRO A 51 3.00 -0.01 -8.36
C PRO A 51 2.60 1.36 -7.83
N ASP A 52 3.18 2.42 -8.39
CA ASP A 52 2.94 3.81 -7.96
C ASP A 52 1.44 4.19 -8.07
N GLU A 53 0.74 3.70 -9.10
CA GLU A 53 -0.69 3.91 -9.32
C GLU A 53 -1.56 3.28 -8.22
N GLU A 54 -1.23 2.04 -7.83
CA GLU A 54 -1.92 1.31 -6.76
C GLU A 54 -1.66 1.97 -5.40
N ALA A 55 -0.43 2.45 -5.17
CA ALA A 55 -0.09 3.20 -3.97
C ALA A 55 -0.86 4.54 -3.89
N ALA A 56 -1.07 5.22 -5.03
CA ALA A 56 -1.88 6.44 -5.10
C ALA A 56 -3.37 6.15 -4.83
N MET A 57 -3.91 5.06 -5.37
CA MET A 57 -5.27 4.61 -5.08
C MET A 57 -5.46 4.26 -3.60
N LEU A 58 -4.46 3.61 -2.99
CA LEU A 58 -4.45 3.31 -1.56
C LEU A 58 -4.45 4.60 -0.71
N ALA A 59 -3.70 5.61 -1.13
CA ALA A 59 -3.67 6.92 -0.46
C ALA A 59 -5.05 7.59 -0.47
N GLU A 60 -5.74 7.56 -1.60
CA GLU A 60 -7.08 8.13 -1.72
C GLU A 60 -8.11 7.35 -0.89
N ALA A 61 -8.06 6.01 -0.96
CA ALA A 61 -8.92 5.16 -0.14
C ALA A 61 -8.68 5.40 1.35
N ALA A 62 -7.42 5.60 1.78
CA ALA A 62 -7.11 5.96 3.14
C ALA A 62 -7.76 7.30 3.48
N ARG A 63 -7.54 8.35 2.68
CA ARG A 63 -8.13 9.71 2.87
C ARG A 63 -9.63 9.71 3.07
N MET A 64 -10.33 8.88 2.30
CA MET A 64 -11.78 8.73 2.43
C MET A 64 -12.19 7.95 3.69
N ALA A 65 -11.40 6.97 4.11
CA ALA A 65 -11.74 6.07 5.21
C ALA A 65 -11.46 6.65 6.60
N PHE A 66 -10.46 7.54 6.76
CA PHE A 66 -10.05 8.07 8.08
C PHE A 66 -9.86 9.59 8.11
N PRO A 67 -10.81 10.41 7.60
CA PRO A 67 -10.62 11.84 7.27
C PRO A 67 -9.98 12.69 8.39
N GLU A 68 -10.08 12.25 9.63
CA GLU A 68 -9.49 12.85 10.82
C GLU A 68 -7.98 12.62 11.03
N TRP A 69 -7.29 11.85 10.17
CA TRP A 69 -5.85 11.52 10.29
C TRP A 69 -4.92 12.40 9.44
N TRP A 70 -5.47 13.43 8.77
CA TRP A 70 -4.74 14.42 7.98
C TRP A 70 -4.95 15.82 8.55
#